data_AF-A0A2M6IUA8-F1
#
_entry.id   AF-A0A2M6IUA8-F1
#
_cell.length_a   1.000
_cell.length_b   1.000
_cell.length_c   1.000
_cell.angle_alpha   90.00
_cell.angle_beta   90.00
_cell.angle_gamma   90.00
#
_symmetry.space_group_name_H-M   'P 1'
#
loop_
_entity.id
_entity.type
_entity.pdbx_description
1 polymer ?
#
loop_
_entity_poly.entity_id
_entity_poly.type
_entity_poly.pdbx_seq_one_letter_code
_entity_poly.pdbx_strand_id
1 'polypeptide(L)'
;MPTEVYYSRNYSKILGATMTETILITGGTGFIGSALVKKLVSQKLKIHLIIRPSSSIEKIKDCEKKCIFHSVDLIEKEKLSSIVKKINPDITFHLAAAGVFYGLDSDQKIFDTNVWGHNHS
;
A
#
# COMPACT_ATOMS: atom_id res chain seq x y z
N MET A 1 -6.52 9.56 40.24
CA MET A 1 -6.20 10.53 39.16
C MET A 1 -7.38 10.56 38.20
N PRO A 2 -7.99 11.71 37.91
CA PRO A 2 -9.24 11.75 37.16
C PRO A 2 -9.00 11.41 35.68
N THR A 3 -9.86 10.55 35.17
CA THR A 3 -9.89 9.97 33.83
C THR A 3 -9.98 11.01 32.71
N GLU A 4 -10.45 12.22 33.00
CA GLU A 4 -10.55 13.34 32.04
C GLU A 4 -9.18 13.80 31.50
N VAL A 5 -8.12 13.76 32.33
CA VAL A 5 -6.78 14.17 31.90
C VAL A 5 -6.16 13.12 30.97
N TYR A 6 -6.48 11.83 31.14
CA TYR A 6 -6.05 10.77 30.22
C TYR A 6 -6.80 10.83 28.88
N TYR A 7 -8.08 11.18 28.92
CA TYR A 7 -8.93 11.28 27.73
C TYR A 7 -8.53 12.49 26.86
N SER A 8 -8.39 13.68 27.46
CA SER A 8 -8.02 14.92 26.74
C SER A 8 -6.62 14.88 26.10
N ARG A 9 -5.65 14.22 26.73
CA ARG A 9 -4.27 14.11 26.24
C ARG A 9 -4.13 13.16 25.06
N ASN A 10 -5.01 12.16 24.93
CA ASN A 10 -5.10 11.30 23.76
C ASN A 10 -5.94 11.96 22.65
N TYR A 11 -7.03 12.67 22.99
CA TYR A 11 -7.86 13.39 22.02
C TYR A 11 -7.10 14.48 21.26
N SER A 12 -6.25 15.26 21.94
CA SER A 12 -5.41 16.27 21.28
C SER A 12 -4.36 15.66 20.32
N LYS A 13 -3.89 14.44 20.59
CA LYS A 13 -2.99 13.68 19.70
C LYS A 13 -3.72 13.11 18.48
N ILE A 14 -4.98 12.69 18.65
CA ILE A 14 -5.85 12.15 17.60
C ILE A 14 -6.39 13.27 16.69
N LEU A 15 -6.73 14.44 17.25
CA LEU A 15 -7.22 15.59 16.48
C LEU A 15 -6.10 16.31 15.69
N GLY A 16 -4.83 16.05 16.01
CA GLY A 16 -3.67 16.53 15.24
C GLY A 16 -3.10 15.51 14.24
N ALA A 17 -3.51 14.25 14.31
CA ALA A 17 -2.97 13.19 13.46
C ALA A 17 -3.89 12.95 12.26
N THR A 18 -3.55 13.54 11.13
CA THR A 18 -4.02 13.07 9.82
C THR A 18 -3.34 11.73 9.54
N MET A 19 -3.85 10.63 10.09
CA MET A 19 -3.27 9.31 9.83
C MET A 19 -3.49 8.96 8.37
N THR A 20 -2.48 9.22 7.55
CA THR A 20 -2.43 8.78 6.16
C THR A 20 -2.00 7.32 6.15
N GLU A 21 -2.89 6.41 5.75
CA GLU A 21 -2.55 5.00 5.64
C GLU A 21 -1.50 4.80 4.54
N THR A 22 -0.55 3.90 4.80
CA THR A 22 0.53 3.54 3.88
C THR A 22 0.16 2.27 3.13
N ILE A 23 0.07 2.39 1.80
CA ILE A 23 -0.29 1.29 0.90
C ILE A 23 0.94 0.82 0.15
N LEU A 24 1.19 -0.48 0.14
CA LEU A 24 2.19 -1.11 -0.72
C LEU A 24 1.52 -1.86 -1.87
N ILE A 25 2.00 -1.70 -3.10
CA ILE A 25 1.43 -2.37 -4.28
C ILE A 25 2.55 -3.04 -5.08
N THR A 26 2.45 -4.34 -5.32
CA THR A 26 3.24 -5.03 -6.35
C THR A 26 2.41 -5.16 -7.63
N GLY A 27 3.05 -5.05 -8.80
CA GLY A 27 2.33 -5.06 -10.08
C GLY A 27 1.50 -3.80 -10.36
N GLY A 28 1.76 -2.70 -9.65
CA GLY A 28 1.05 -1.41 -9.81
C GLY A 28 1.19 -0.75 -11.18
N THR A 29 2.14 -1.21 -12.01
CA THR A 29 2.32 -0.74 -13.40
C THR A 29 1.59 -1.62 -14.44
N GLY A 30 1.01 -2.74 -14.00
CA GLY A 30 0.22 -3.65 -14.85
C GLY A 30 -1.16 -3.11 -15.19
N PHE A 31 -1.94 -3.88 -15.95
CA PHE A 31 -3.29 -3.46 -16.38
C PHE A 31 -4.21 -3.12 -15.20
N ILE A 32 -4.46 -4.08 -14.31
CA ILE A 32 -5.30 -3.88 -13.10
C ILE A 32 -4.62 -2.95 -12.11
N GLY A 33 -3.31 -3.13 -11.88
CA GLY A 33 -2.54 -2.33 -10.93
C GLY A 33 -2.57 -0.84 -11.25
N SER A 34 -2.43 -0.46 -12.52
CA SER A 34 -2.42 0.95 -12.91
C SER A 34 -3.75 1.66 -12.63
N ALA A 35 -4.87 0.97 -12.85
CA ALA A 35 -6.20 1.49 -12.51
C ALA A 35 -6.37 1.65 -10.98
N LEU A 36 -5.89 0.67 -10.20
CA LEU A 36 -5.90 0.75 -8.74
C LEU A 36 -5.07 1.94 -8.25
N VAL A 37 -3.83 2.09 -8.75
CA VAL A 37 -2.95 3.22 -8.40
C VAL A 37 -3.65 4.54 -8.65
N LYS A 38 -4.21 4.73 -9.85
CA LYS A 38 -4.93 5.96 -10.22
C LYS A 38 -6.10 6.29 -9.30
N LYS A 39 -6.81 5.27 -8.81
CA LYS A 39 -7.92 5.44 -7.87
C LYS A 39 -7.42 5.81 -6.46
N LEU A 40 -6.31 5.24 -6.02
CA LEU A 40 -5.79 5.45 -4.66
C LEU A 40 -5.04 6.79 -4.50
N VAL A 41 -4.35 7.27 -5.54
CA VAL A 41 -3.59 8.54 -5.50
C VAL A 41 -4.46 9.80 -5.36
N SER A 42 -5.79 9.70 -5.50
CA SER A 42 -6.71 10.80 -5.20
C SER A 42 -7.10 10.88 -3.73
N GLN A 43 -6.69 9.89 -2.91
CA GLN A 43 -6.99 9.82 -1.49
C GLN A 43 -5.80 10.34 -0.67
N LYS A 44 -6.01 10.61 0.62
CA LYS A 44 -4.94 11.00 1.57
C LYS A 44 -4.12 9.78 2.00
N LEU A 45 -3.60 9.04 1.04
CA LEU A 45 -2.85 7.79 1.23
C LEU A 45 -1.40 7.95 0.78
N LYS A 46 -0.50 7.22 1.42
CA LYS A 46 0.91 7.13 1.02
C LYS A 46 1.12 5.87 0.18
N ILE A 47 1.26 6.05 -1.13
CA ILE A 47 1.33 4.93 -2.08
C ILE A 47 2.78 4.55 -2.37
N HIS A 48 3.14 3.31 -2.06
CA HIS A 48 4.42 2.69 -2.38
C HIS A 48 4.23 1.62 -3.46
N LEU A 49 5.05 1.65 -4.50
CA LEU A 49 5.02 0.69 -5.60
C LEU A 49 6.33 -0.10 -5.66
N ILE A 50 6.24 -1.42 -5.61
CA ILE A 50 7.37 -2.29 -5.97
C ILE A 50 7.27 -2.62 -7.45
N ILE A 51 8.28 -2.21 -8.20
CA ILE A 51 8.35 -2.41 -9.65
C ILE A 51 9.66 -3.13 -9.99
N ARG A 52 9.61 -4.02 -10.99
CA ARG A 52 10.85 -4.55 -11.56
C ARG A 52 11.60 -3.43 -12.29
N PRO A 53 12.94 -3.43 -12.31
CA PRO A 53 13.72 -2.42 -13.04
C PRO A 53 13.33 -2.24 -14.51
N SER A 54 12.88 -3.31 -15.16
CA SER A 54 12.42 -3.30 -16.57
C SER A 54 10.96 -2.87 -16.76
N SER A 55 10.25 -2.52 -15.70
CA SER A 55 8.82 -2.18 -15.79
C SER A 55 8.61 -0.80 -16.39
N SER A 56 7.74 -0.69 -17.39
CA SER A 56 7.26 0.61 -17.87
C SER A 56 6.25 1.22 -16.88
N ILE A 57 6.40 2.51 -16.58
CA ILE A 57 5.47 3.28 -15.74
C ILE A 57 4.46 4.09 -16.56
N GLU A 58 4.45 3.94 -17.88
CA GLU A 58 3.70 4.79 -18.82
C GLU A 58 2.20 4.87 -18.49
N LYS A 59 1.61 3.77 -18.01
CA LYS A 59 0.19 3.70 -17.62
C LYS A 59 -0.17 4.57 -16.40
N ILE A 60 0.80 4.96 -15.58
CA ILE A 60 0.63 5.74 -14.35
C ILE A 60 1.46 7.03 -14.36
N LYS A 61 1.96 7.44 -15.53
CA LYS A 61 2.83 8.62 -15.68
C LYS A 61 2.18 9.90 -15.19
N ASP A 62 0.87 10.03 -15.37
CA ASP A 62 0.04 11.14 -14.90
C ASP A 62 -0.03 11.27 -13.37
N CYS A 63 0.22 10.18 -12.64
CA CYS A 63 0.21 10.17 -11.19
C CYS A 63 1.54 9.74 -10.55
N GLU A 64 2.63 9.63 -11.32
CA GLU A 64 3.93 9.14 -10.84
C GLU A 64 4.45 9.92 -9.62
N LYS A 65 4.27 11.25 -9.62
CA LYS A 65 4.74 12.14 -8.55
C LYS A 65 4.00 11.94 -7.21
N LYS A 66 2.90 11.19 -7.22
CA LYS A 66 2.11 10.84 -6.03
C LYS A 66 2.45 9.45 -5.49
N CYS A 67 3.40 8.75 -6.12
CA CYS A 67 3.82 7.42 -5.74
C CYS A 67 5.29 7.41 -5.33
N ILE A 68 5.64 6.49 -4.43
CA ILE A 68 7.02 6.21 -4.03
C ILE A 68 7.41 4.88 -4.65
N PHE A 69 8.38 4.89 -5.56
CA PHE A 69 8.82 3.71 -6.30
C PHE A 69 9.99 3.01 -5.62
N HIS A 70 9.91 1.68 -5.58
CA HIS A 70 10.97 0.78 -5.14
C HIS A 70 11.30 -0.15 -6.30
N SER A 71 12.44 0.11 -6.97
CA SER A 71 12.89 -0.70 -8.10
C SER A 71 13.65 -1.92 -7.60
N VAL A 72 12.96 -3.05 -7.51
CA VAL A 72 13.46 -4.32 -6.97
C VAL A 72 12.83 -5.48 -7.72
N ASP A 73 13.64 -6.47 -8.07
CA ASP A 73 13.09 -7.73 -8.56
C ASP A 73 12.57 -8.56 -7.38
N LEU A 74 11.39 -9.17 -7.53
CA LEU A 74 10.77 -9.96 -6.47
C LEU A 74 11.60 -11.19 -6.09
N ILE A 75 12.53 -11.62 -6.95
CA ILE A 75 13.49 -12.68 -6.62
C ILE A 75 14.52 -12.25 -5.56
N GLU A 76 14.76 -10.94 -5.39
CA GLU A 76 15.68 -10.37 -4.39
C GLU A 76 15.06 -10.36 -2.97
N LYS A 77 14.81 -11.54 -2.39
CA LYS A 77 14.05 -11.73 -1.14
C LYS A 77 14.53 -10.87 0.04
N GLU A 78 15.83 -10.76 0.27
CA GLU A 78 16.41 -10.01 1.39
C GLU A 78 16.15 -8.50 1.27
N LYS A 79 16.30 -7.98 0.04
CA LYS A 79 16.07 -6.58 -0.29
C LYS A 79 14.58 -6.26 -0.21
N LEU A 80 13.73 -7.15 -0.72
CA LEU A 80 12.28 -7.05 -0.59
C LEU A 80 11.85 -7.02 0.89
N SER A 81 12.34 -7.95 1.70
CA SER A 81 12.07 -7.99 3.15
C SER A 81 12.49 -6.70 3.85
N SER A 82 13.68 -6.19 3.54
CA SER A 82 14.20 -4.94 4.10
C SER A 82 13.33 -3.73 3.71
N ILE A 83 12.87 -3.68 2.47
CA ILE A 83 11.98 -2.61 1.98
C ILE A 83 10.62 -2.69 2.65
N VAL A 84 9.99 -3.87 2.69
CA VAL A 84 8.68 -4.04 3.32
C VAL A 84 8.73 -3.66 4.80
N LYS A 85 9.76 -4.10 5.54
CA LYS A 85 9.98 -3.70 6.94
C LYS A 85 10.15 -2.19 7.11
N LYS A 86 10.89 -1.54 6.21
CA LYS A 86 11.09 -0.09 6.24
C LYS A 86 9.82 0.70 5.91
N ILE A 87 9.01 0.19 4.98
CA ILE A 87 7.75 0.82 4.60
C ILE A 87 6.70 0.64 5.70
N ASN A 88 6.69 -0.52 6.35
CA ASN A 88 5.69 -0.91 7.35
C ASN A 88 4.26 -0.58 6.88
N PRO A 89 3.81 -1.16 5.76
CA PRO A 89 2.53 -0.79 5.16
C PRO A 89 1.35 -1.23 6.03
N ASP A 90 0.31 -0.39 6.07
CA ASP A 90 -0.97 -0.73 6.69
C ASP A 90 -1.77 -1.72 5.81
N ILE A 91 -1.61 -1.61 4.49
CA ILE A 91 -2.29 -2.46 3.49
C ILE A 91 -1.32 -2.80 2.36
N THR A 92 -1.34 -4.05 1.90
CA THR A 92 -0.56 -4.49 0.73
C THR A 92 -1.46 -5.10 -0.34
N PHE A 93 -1.27 -4.69 -1.60
CA PHE A 93 -1.90 -5.27 -2.78
C PHE A 93 -0.87 -6.03 -3.64
N HIS A 94 -1.17 -7.29 -3.96
CA HIS A 94 -0.31 -8.12 -4.80
C HIS A 94 -0.94 -8.37 -6.16
N LEU A 95 -0.60 -7.53 -7.15
CA LEU A 95 -1.16 -7.58 -8.51
C LEU A 95 -0.13 -7.95 -9.59
N ALA A 96 1.10 -8.31 -9.18
CA ALA A 96 2.05 -8.94 -10.07
C ALA A 96 1.54 -10.36 -10.37
N ALA A 97 1.35 -10.70 -11.66
CA ALA A 97 0.83 -12.00 -12.08
C ALA A 97 1.56 -13.14 -11.36
N ALA A 98 0.76 -14.07 -10.82
CA ALA A 98 1.12 -15.21 -9.99
C ALA A 98 2.51 -15.78 -10.29
N GLY A 99 3.42 -15.73 -9.32
CA GLY A 99 4.73 -16.36 -9.50
C GLY A 99 5.74 -16.27 -8.35
N VAL A 100 5.58 -15.37 -7.36
CA VAL A 100 6.60 -15.22 -6.29
C VAL A 100 5.97 -14.88 -4.93
N PHE A 101 5.09 -15.74 -4.41
CA PHE A 101 4.73 -15.70 -2.98
C PHE A 101 4.60 -17.12 -2.41
N TYR A 102 5.69 -17.91 -2.50
CA TYR A 102 5.84 -19.19 -1.80
C TYR A 102 6.91 -19.11 -0.69
N GLY A 103 7.02 -17.99 0.04
CA GLY A 103 8.10 -17.89 1.03
C GLY A 103 7.98 -16.81 2.08
N LEU A 104 6.80 -16.25 2.27
CA LEU A 104 6.50 -15.38 3.41
C LEU A 104 5.27 -15.98 4.13
N ASP A 105 5.45 -17.18 4.69
CA ASP A 105 4.71 -17.55 5.91
C ASP A 105 5.04 -16.49 6.97
N SER A 106 4.15 -15.96 7.78
CA SER A 106 2.75 -16.26 8.04
C SER A 106 2.14 -14.99 8.64
N ASP A 107 0.81 -14.91 8.60
CA ASP A 107 -0.04 -14.03 9.39
C ASP A 107 -0.41 -12.65 8.81
N GLN A 108 -1.73 -12.56 8.56
CA GLN A 108 -2.55 -11.41 8.24
C GLN A 108 -2.53 -10.87 6.79
N LYS A 109 -3.57 -11.34 6.07
CA LYS A 109 -4.30 -10.62 5.01
C LYS A 109 -3.53 -10.43 3.69
N ILE A 110 -3.28 -11.55 3.03
CA ILE A 110 -3.42 -11.63 1.56
C ILE A 110 -4.92 -11.42 1.29
N PHE A 111 -5.37 -10.17 1.15
CA PHE A 111 -6.79 -9.92 0.91
C PHE A 111 -7.19 -10.39 -0.48
N ASP A 112 -7.90 -11.53 -0.50
CA ASP A 112 -9.16 -11.66 -1.22
C ASP A 112 -9.93 -10.34 -1.12
N THR A 113 -10.01 -9.59 -2.21
CA THR A 113 -10.94 -8.46 -2.28
C THR A 113 -12.26 -8.95 -2.84
N ASN A 114 -13.16 -9.37 -1.94
CA ASN A 114 -14.59 -9.33 -2.23
C ASN A 114 -14.94 -7.88 -2.59
N VAL A 115 -15.23 -7.64 -3.86
CA VAL A 115 -15.84 -6.41 -4.32
C VAL A 115 -17.25 -6.39 -3.75
N TRP A 116 -17.44 -5.79 -2.59
CA TRP A 116 -18.77 -5.42 -2.12
C TRP A 116 -19.20 -4.16 -2.88
N GLY A 117 -19.68 -4.39 -4.10
CA GLY A 117 -20.47 -3.42 -4.84
C GLY A 117 -21.92 -3.85 -4.80
N HIS A 118 -22.72 -3.32 -3.86
CA HIS A 118 -24.14 -3.15 -4.11
C HIS A 118 -24.77 -2.06 -3.22
N ASN A 119 -25.02 -0.94 -3.90
CA ASN A 119 -26.15 -0.01 -3.81
C ASN A 119 -26.40 0.89 -2.60
N HIS A 120 -26.45 2.17 -2.98
CA HIS A 120 -27.28 3.21 -2.39
C HIS A 120 -28.75 2.78 -2.42
N SER A 121 -29.45 2.93 -1.30
CA SER A 121 -30.86 3.36 -1.12
C SER A 121 -31.10 3.60 0.35
#